data_AF-A0A3L6NYD7-F1
#
_entry.id   AF-A0A3L6NYD7-F1
#
_cell.length_a   1.000
_cell.length_b   1.000
_cell.length_c   1.000
_cell.angle_alpha   90.00
_cell.angle_beta   90.00
_cell.angle_gamma   90.00
#
_symmetry.space_group_name_H-M   'P 1'
#
loop_
_entity.id
_entity.type
_entity.pdbx_description
1 polymer ?
#
loop_
_entity_poly.entity_id
_entity_poly.type
_entity_poly.pdbx_seq_one_letter_code
_entity_poly.pdbx_strand_id
1 'polypeptide(L)'
;MSLLSKMTRFKAACWLALLLPAITVSAHGHVDEIIINGVSYQGYGSTDFPYMENPPVVAGWTISQRDNGFVSPEAYGDPDIICHRDATPAEGHIEVTAGDVITLRWSGWPENHIGPVLNYLANCKGPCERVDKTELEFFKIDGLGQLKQGTPGREHCIRELRSSTRDHCSAQCS
;
A
#
# COMPACT_ATOMS: atom_id res chain seq x y z
N MET A 1 11.47 15.42 80.02
CA MET A 1 11.06 16.52 79.12
C MET A 1 10.11 15.96 78.08
N SER A 2 8.86 16.43 78.11
CA SER A 2 7.85 16.27 77.07
C SER A 2 8.39 16.66 75.68
N LEU A 3 7.87 16.06 74.61
CA LEU A 3 6.95 16.71 73.66
C LEU A 3 6.79 15.88 72.36
N LEU A 4 5.51 15.69 71.99
CA LEU A 4 4.92 15.80 70.65
C LEU A 4 5.10 14.70 69.58
N SER A 5 4.05 13.87 69.50
CA SER A 5 3.13 13.71 68.35
C SER A 5 3.50 14.40 67.03
N LYS A 6 3.61 13.61 65.94
CA LYS A 6 3.16 14.01 64.58
C LYS A 6 2.57 12.82 63.83
N MET A 7 1.24 12.79 63.78
CA MET A 7 0.44 12.11 62.75
C MET A 7 0.96 12.46 61.36
N THR A 8 1.41 11.48 60.60
CA THR A 8 1.69 11.63 59.16
C THR A 8 0.46 11.20 58.38
N ARG A 9 -0.11 12.16 57.65
CA ARG A 9 -1.32 12.04 56.83
C ARG A 9 -1.01 11.17 55.61
N PHE A 10 -1.70 10.04 55.46
CA PHE A 10 -1.72 9.33 54.17
C PHE A 10 -2.50 10.19 53.16
N LYS A 11 -1.78 10.90 52.29
CA LYS A 11 -2.38 11.53 51.11
C LYS A 11 -2.72 10.41 50.14
N ALA A 12 -4.00 10.07 50.04
CA ALA A 12 -4.52 9.31 48.91
C ALA A 12 -4.37 10.20 47.65
N ALA A 13 -3.24 10.08 46.98
CA ALA A 13 -3.08 10.59 45.62
C ALA A 13 -3.85 9.66 44.70
N CYS A 14 -5.08 10.05 44.38
CA CYS A 14 -5.86 9.45 43.31
C CYS A 14 -5.13 9.74 41.99
N TRP A 15 -4.26 8.83 41.57
CA TRP A 15 -3.70 8.83 40.23
C TRP A 15 -4.83 8.44 39.28
N LEU A 16 -5.54 9.42 38.75
CA LEU A 16 -6.37 9.19 37.55
C LEU A 16 -5.41 8.81 36.43
N ALA A 17 -5.33 7.52 36.13
CA ALA A 17 -4.71 7.01 34.93
C ALA A 17 -5.53 7.53 33.74
N LEU A 18 -4.98 8.51 33.02
CA LEU A 18 -5.53 9.00 31.78
C LEU A 18 -5.35 7.89 30.73
N LEU A 19 -6.37 7.05 30.54
CA LEU A 19 -6.46 6.13 29.41
C LEU A 19 -6.72 6.95 28.14
N LEU A 20 -5.64 7.50 27.56
CA LEU A 20 -5.66 8.00 26.19
C LEU A 20 -5.80 6.78 25.26
N PRO A 21 -6.90 6.65 24.48
CA PRO A 21 -6.91 5.70 23.40
C PRO A 21 -5.79 6.11 22.42
N ALA A 22 -4.86 5.19 22.14
CA ALA A 22 -3.89 5.39 21.08
C ALA A 22 -4.65 5.41 19.76
N ILE A 23 -4.91 6.61 19.23
CA ILE A 23 -5.47 6.78 17.91
C ILE A 23 -4.36 6.42 16.93
N THR A 24 -4.40 5.21 16.37
CA THR A 24 -3.46 4.81 15.31
C THR A 24 -3.87 5.52 14.03
N VAL A 25 -3.26 6.67 13.76
CA VAL A 25 -3.40 7.34 12.46
C VAL A 25 -2.47 6.62 11.49
N SER A 26 -3.00 5.66 10.73
CA SER A 26 -2.27 5.13 9.57
C SER A 26 -2.38 6.15 8.46
N ALA A 27 -1.38 7.02 8.32
CA ALA A 27 -1.31 8.03 7.26
C ALA A 27 -0.85 7.44 5.91
N HIS A 28 -0.77 6.11 5.81
CA HIS A 28 -0.02 5.43 4.78
C HIS A 28 -0.68 4.07 4.49
N GLY A 29 -0.65 3.63 3.24
CA GLY A 29 -1.36 2.44 2.79
C GLY A 29 -0.61 1.70 1.68
N HIS A 30 -1.01 0.45 1.47
CA HIS A 30 -0.55 -0.42 0.40
C HIS A 30 -1.73 -1.23 -0.14
N VAL A 31 -1.54 -1.96 -1.24
CA VAL A 31 -2.56 -2.86 -1.79
C VAL A 31 -2.57 -4.17 -1.00
N ASP A 32 -3.65 -4.42 -0.25
CA ASP A 32 -3.88 -5.65 0.51
C ASP A 32 -4.33 -6.81 -0.38
N GLU A 33 -5.22 -6.52 -1.33
CA GLU A 33 -5.84 -7.55 -2.16
C GLU A 33 -6.03 -7.10 -3.60
N ILE A 34 -5.90 -8.08 -4.49
CA ILE A 34 -6.22 -7.99 -5.91
C ILE A 34 -7.43 -8.89 -6.12
N ILE A 35 -8.54 -8.33 -6.59
CA ILE A 35 -9.78 -9.07 -6.78
C ILE A 35 -10.10 -9.10 -8.27
N ILE A 36 -10.19 -10.30 -8.85
CA ILE A 36 -10.46 -10.52 -10.27
C ILE A 36 -11.60 -11.53 -10.38
N ASN A 37 -12.68 -11.15 -11.06
CA ASN A 37 -13.86 -12.01 -11.25
C ASN A 37 -14.42 -12.59 -9.94
N GLY A 38 -14.30 -11.84 -8.83
CA GLY A 38 -14.74 -12.25 -7.50
C GLY A 38 -13.75 -13.14 -6.72
N VAL A 39 -12.64 -13.55 -7.33
CA VAL A 39 -11.55 -14.27 -6.66
C VAL A 39 -10.58 -13.25 -6.07
N SER A 40 -10.27 -13.39 -4.78
CA SER A 40 -9.30 -12.53 -4.09
C SER A 40 -7.93 -13.18 -4.02
N TYR A 41 -6.90 -12.40 -4.36
CA TYR A 41 -5.50 -12.73 -4.27
C TYR A 41 -4.83 -11.77 -3.30
N GLN A 42 -3.94 -12.29 -2.47
CA GLN A 42 -3.19 -11.49 -1.51
C GLN A 42 -2.18 -10.58 -2.24
N GLY A 43 -2.14 -9.30 -1.85
CA GLY A 43 -1.08 -8.36 -2.25
C GLY A 43 0.21 -8.57 -1.46
N TYR A 44 1.24 -7.77 -1.75
CA TYR A 44 2.47 -7.79 -0.97
C TYR A 44 2.28 -7.03 0.35
N GLY A 45 2.28 -7.75 1.47
CA GLY A 45 2.15 -7.17 2.80
C GLY A 45 3.47 -6.58 3.30
N SER A 46 3.78 -5.34 2.92
CA SER A 46 5.07 -4.68 3.24
C SER A 46 5.32 -4.48 4.75
N THR A 47 4.25 -4.46 5.56
CA THR A 47 4.36 -4.34 7.02
C THR A 47 4.69 -5.66 7.71
N ASP A 48 4.48 -6.81 7.06
CA ASP A 48 4.48 -8.11 7.70
C ASP A 48 5.45 -9.09 7.03
N PHE A 49 5.45 -9.16 5.69
CA PHE A 49 6.24 -10.12 4.90
C PHE A 49 7.75 -9.98 5.14
N PRO A 50 8.33 -8.78 5.28
CA PRO A 50 9.75 -8.62 5.60
C PRO A 50 10.17 -9.19 6.97
N TYR A 51 9.22 -9.59 7.83
CA TYR A 51 9.48 -10.24 9.12
C TYR A 51 9.31 -11.76 9.09
N MET A 52 8.87 -12.33 7.97
CA MET A 52 8.67 -13.77 7.82
C MET A 52 9.93 -14.43 7.28
N GLU A 53 10.28 -15.61 7.81
CA GLU A 53 11.39 -16.42 7.28
C GLU A 53 11.06 -16.96 5.87
N ASN A 54 9.80 -17.34 5.65
CA ASN A 54 9.29 -17.83 4.38
C ASN A 54 7.97 -17.09 4.06
N PRO A 55 8.04 -15.85 3.52
CA PRO A 55 6.83 -15.11 3.16
C PRO A 55 6.06 -15.81 2.03
N PRO A 56 4.73 -15.62 1.94
CA PRO A 56 3.94 -16.14 0.82
C PRO A 56 4.41 -15.58 -0.53
N VAL A 57 4.40 -16.42 -1.56
CA VAL A 57 4.56 -15.97 -2.95
C VAL A 57 3.26 -15.29 -3.39
N VAL A 58 3.37 -14.03 -3.81
CA VAL A 58 2.25 -13.19 -4.26
C VAL A 58 2.59 -12.50 -5.58
N ALA A 59 1.59 -11.90 -6.22
CA ALA A 59 1.77 -11.16 -7.48
C ALA A 59 2.25 -9.70 -7.27
N GLY A 60 2.17 -9.18 -6.03
CA GLY A 60 2.73 -7.88 -5.68
C GLY A 60 4.25 -7.93 -5.61
N TRP A 61 4.90 -6.88 -6.11
CA TRP A 61 6.36 -6.74 -6.08
C TRP A 61 6.88 -6.70 -4.64
N THR A 62 8.05 -7.29 -4.43
CA THR A 62 8.67 -7.29 -3.10
C THR A 62 9.34 -5.95 -2.86
N ILE A 63 9.06 -5.35 -1.71
CA ILE A 63 9.68 -4.08 -1.26
C ILE A 63 10.25 -4.25 0.14
N SER A 64 11.29 -3.48 0.48
CA SER A 64 11.95 -3.58 1.79
C SER A 64 11.37 -2.63 2.85
N GLN A 65 10.62 -1.62 2.40
CA GLN A 65 10.16 -0.50 3.21
C GLN A 65 8.87 -0.85 3.93
N ARG A 66 8.87 -0.56 5.23
CA ARG A 66 7.84 -0.99 6.18
C ARG A 66 7.04 0.17 6.74
N ASP A 67 7.32 1.36 6.25
CA ASP A 67 6.73 2.63 6.66
C ASP A 67 5.41 2.92 5.94
N ASN A 68 4.99 2.04 5.00
CA ASN A 68 3.92 2.31 4.03
C ASN A 68 4.13 3.65 3.28
N GLY A 69 5.38 4.11 3.19
CA GLY A 69 5.71 5.43 2.69
C GLY A 69 5.53 5.57 1.17
N PHE A 70 6.03 6.68 0.64
CA PHE A 70 5.91 7.03 -0.77
C PHE A 70 7.30 7.26 -1.39
N VAL A 71 7.35 7.31 -2.72
CA VAL A 71 8.50 7.80 -3.48
C VAL A 71 8.36 9.32 -3.63
N SER A 72 9.34 10.07 -3.14
CA SER A 72 9.29 11.53 -3.18
C SER A 72 9.63 12.08 -4.58
N PRO A 73 9.18 13.29 -4.94
CA PRO A 73 9.44 13.87 -6.26
C PRO A 73 10.93 13.99 -6.63
N GLU A 74 11.81 14.10 -5.63
CA GLU A 74 13.25 14.16 -5.82
C GLU A 74 13.80 12.87 -6.44
N ALA A 75 13.12 11.73 -6.23
CA ALA A 75 13.50 10.41 -6.72
C ALA A 75 12.80 10.01 -8.04
N TYR A 76 12.15 10.95 -8.74
CA TYR A 76 11.48 10.64 -10.02
C TYR A 76 12.46 10.29 -11.16
N GLY A 77 13.74 10.59 -11.00
CA GLY A 77 14.80 10.13 -11.90
C GLY A 77 15.37 8.74 -11.54
N ASP A 78 14.96 8.18 -10.40
CA ASP A 78 15.53 6.95 -9.85
C ASP A 78 14.64 5.73 -10.12
N PRO A 79 15.21 4.51 -10.14
CA PRO A 79 14.45 3.27 -10.33
C PRO A 79 13.37 2.99 -9.27
N ASP A 80 13.35 3.75 -8.17
CA ASP A 80 12.36 3.66 -7.10
C ASP A 80 10.96 4.07 -7.58
N ILE A 81 10.85 5.00 -8.54
CA ILE A 81 9.53 5.43 -9.04
C ILE A 81 8.85 4.36 -9.91
N ILE A 82 9.61 3.36 -10.36
CA ILE A 82 9.11 2.33 -11.27
C ILE A 82 8.02 1.53 -10.57
N CYS A 83 8.36 0.88 -9.47
CA CYS A 83 7.48 -0.05 -8.76
C CYS A 83 7.64 0.05 -7.23
N HIS A 84 7.95 1.26 -6.75
CA HIS A 84 8.35 1.61 -5.37
C HIS A 84 9.83 1.33 -5.06
N ARG A 85 10.25 1.83 -3.90
CA ARG A 85 11.64 1.87 -3.44
C ARG A 85 12.21 0.46 -3.30
N ASP A 86 13.43 0.25 -3.79
CA ASP A 86 14.11 -1.05 -3.76
C ASP A 86 13.29 -2.24 -4.29
N ALA A 87 12.23 -1.99 -5.08
CA ALA A 87 11.32 -3.04 -5.48
C ALA A 87 12.00 -4.08 -6.38
N THR A 88 11.74 -5.36 -6.12
CA THR A 88 12.16 -6.49 -6.95
C THR A 88 10.95 -7.20 -7.54
N PRO A 89 11.07 -7.80 -8.74
CA PRO A 89 9.96 -8.50 -9.37
C PRO A 89 9.29 -9.52 -8.44
N ALA A 90 7.97 -9.61 -8.53
CA ALA A 90 7.19 -10.61 -7.83
C ALA A 90 7.58 -12.02 -8.28
N GLU A 91 7.50 -13.01 -7.39
CA GLU A 91 7.74 -14.41 -7.72
C GLU A 91 6.49 -15.12 -8.25
N GLY A 92 5.33 -14.47 -8.16
CA GLY A 92 4.06 -14.97 -8.68
C GLY A 92 3.42 -14.03 -9.70
N HIS A 93 2.44 -14.54 -10.43
CA HIS A 93 1.58 -13.76 -11.31
C HIS A 93 0.14 -14.25 -11.20
N ILE A 94 -0.81 -13.44 -11.69
CA ILE A 94 -2.21 -13.82 -11.81
C ILE A 94 -2.57 -13.81 -13.29
N GLU A 95 -3.07 -14.93 -13.79
CA GLU A 95 -3.60 -14.99 -15.14
C GLU A 95 -4.93 -14.22 -15.22
N VAL A 96 -5.03 -13.32 -16.20
CA VAL A 96 -6.22 -12.52 -16.48
C VAL A 96 -6.56 -12.59 -17.96
N THR A 97 -7.85 -12.54 -18.26
CA THR A 97 -8.34 -12.42 -19.64
C THR A 97 -8.50 -10.95 -20.01
N ALA A 98 -8.21 -10.61 -21.26
CA ALA A 98 -8.57 -9.29 -21.78
C ALA A 98 -10.08 -9.05 -21.63
N GLY A 99 -10.45 -7.96 -20.98
CA GLY A 99 -11.81 -7.57 -20.62
C GLY A 99 -12.13 -7.80 -19.16
N ASP A 100 -11.34 -8.62 -18.45
CA ASP A 100 -11.48 -8.84 -17.01
C ASP A 100 -11.31 -7.54 -16.25
N VAL A 101 -12.00 -7.47 -15.13
CA VAL A 101 -12.04 -6.37 -14.19
C VAL A 101 -11.13 -6.69 -13.01
N ILE A 102 -10.07 -5.91 -12.80
CA ILE A 102 -9.18 -6.02 -11.64
C ILE A 102 -9.52 -4.92 -10.63
N THR A 103 -9.88 -5.30 -9.40
CA THR A 103 -10.09 -4.37 -8.29
C THR A 103 -8.92 -4.48 -7.31
N LEU A 104 -8.29 -3.35 -7.00
CA LEU A 104 -7.23 -3.25 -5.99
C LEU A 104 -7.83 -2.74 -4.69
N ARG A 105 -7.72 -3.51 -3.61
CA ARG A 105 -8.16 -3.09 -2.28
C ARG A 105 -6.98 -2.63 -1.46
N TRP A 106 -7.02 -1.39 -0.97
CA TRP A 106 -5.98 -0.80 -0.13
C TRP A 106 -6.22 -1.06 1.36
N SER A 107 -5.14 -1.20 2.13
CA SER A 107 -5.16 -1.36 3.61
C SER A 107 -5.75 -0.17 4.37
N GLY A 108 -5.78 0.99 3.72
CA GLY A 108 -6.38 2.21 4.21
C GLY A 108 -5.94 3.38 3.36
N TRP A 109 -6.76 4.43 3.29
CA TRP A 109 -6.41 5.66 2.58
C TRP A 109 -6.81 6.88 3.40
N PRO A 110 -5.85 7.69 3.89
CA PRO A 110 -6.17 8.84 4.72
C PRO A 110 -6.96 9.90 3.94
N GLU A 111 -7.89 10.55 4.61
CA GLU A 111 -8.78 11.52 3.99
C GLU A 111 -8.07 12.71 3.33
N ASN A 112 -6.93 13.11 3.89
CA ASN A 112 -6.13 14.25 3.43
C ASN A 112 -5.14 13.90 2.31
N HIS A 113 -5.02 12.62 1.92
CA HIS A 113 -4.14 12.20 0.82
C HIS A 113 -4.90 12.28 -0.50
N ILE A 114 -5.10 13.51 -0.97
CA ILE A 114 -5.93 13.80 -2.14
C ILE A 114 -5.04 13.88 -3.38
N GLY A 115 -5.27 13.00 -4.34
CA GLY A 115 -4.50 12.97 -5.56
C GLY A 115 -5.16 12.14 -6.66
N PRO A 116 -4.55 12.11 -7.85
CA PRO A 116 -4.98 11.23 -8.91
C PRO A 116 -4.66 9.76 -8.57
N VAL A 117 -5.42 8.85 -9.17
CA VAL A 117 -5.09 7.41 -9.25
C VAL A 117 -4.86 7.09 -10.71
N LEU A 118 -3.70 6.55 -11.05
CA LEU A 118 -3.27 6.28 -12.42
C LEU A 118 -2.88 4.81 -12.54
N ASN A 119 -3.28 4.16 -13.62
CA ASN A 119 -2.99 2.76 -13.88
C ASN A 119 -2.23 2.60 -15.19
N TYR A 120 -1.19 1.77 -15.16
CA TYR A 120 -0.33 1.50 -16.28
C TYR A 120 -0.12 0.00 -16.45
N LEU A 121 0.22 -0.41 -17.67
CA LEU A 121 0.76 -1.73 -17.96
C LEU A 121 2.09 -1.56 -18.69
N ALA A 122 2.96 -2.55 -18.55
CA ALA A 122 4.19 -2.67 -19.32
C ALA A 122 4.36 -4.15 -19.72
N ASN A 123 4.88 -4.38 -20.92
CA ASN A 123 5.14 -5.74 -21.39
C ASN A 123 6.50 -6.21 -20.85
N CYS A 124 6.51 -7.32 -20.10
CA CYS A 124 7.72 -7.90 -19.54
C CYS A 124 8.67 -8.50 -20.59
N LYS A 125 8.22 -8.67 -21.85
CA LYS A 125 8.96 -9.30 -22.96
C LYS A 125 9.51 -10.69 -22.58
N GLY A 126 8.79 -11.40 -21.72
CA GLY A 126 9.19 -12.66 -21.09
C GLY A 126 8.47 -12.87 -19.75
N PRO A 127 8.93 -13.82 -18.91
CA PRO A 127 8.42 -13.99 -17.55
C PRO A 127 8.65 -12.73 -16.71
N CYS A 128 7.58 -12.19 -16.11
CA CYS A 128 7.65 -10.97 -15.32
C CYS A 128 8.48 -11.14 -14.04
N GLU A 129 8.62 -12.36 -13.53
CA GLU A 129 9.42 -12.71 -12.35
C GLU A 129 10.92 -12.46 -12.54
N ARG A 130 11.36 -12.22 -13.79
CA ARG A 130 12.76 -12.01 -14.15
C ARG A 130 12.98 -10.71 -14.93
N VAL A 131 11.97 -9.85 -15.00
CA VAL A 131 12.08 -8.62 -15.79
C VAL A 131 13.06 -7.65 -15.13
N ASP A 132 13.91 -7.02 -15.94
CA ASP A 132 14.61 -5.82 -15.49
C ASP A 132 13.60 -4.67 -15.47
N LYS A 133 13.27 -4.19 -14.26
CA LYS A 133 12.28 -3.14 -14.09
C LYS A 133 12.63 -1.85 -14.83
N THR A 134 13.93 -1.59 -15.06
CA THR A 134 14.41 -0.38 -15.74
C THR A 134 14.16 -0.41 -17.26
N GLU A 135 13.87 -1.58 -17.81
CA GLU A 135 13.53 -1.79 -19.22
C GLU A 135 12.01 -1.81 -19.48
N LEU A 136 11.19 -1.62 -18.43
CA LEU A 136 9.73 -1.59 -18.56
C LEU A 136 9.26 -0.29 -19.21
N GLU A 137 8.59 -0.43 -20.35
CA GLU A 137 7.96 0.67 -21.08
C GLU A 137 6.47 0.74 -20.73
N PHE A 138 6.11 1.64 -19.81
CA PHE A 138 4.74 1.79 -19.33
C PHE A 138 3.85 2.56 -20.30
N PHE A 139 2.66 2.03 -20.57
CA PHE A 139 1.57 2.74 -21.21
C PHE A 139 0.37 2.86 -20.26
N LYS A 140 -0.29 4.02 -20.30
CA LYS A 140 -1.44 4.29 -19.43
C LYS A 140 -2.67 3.52 -19.92
N ILE A 141 -3.38 2.88 -18.99
CA ILE A 141 -4.64 2.17 -19.27
C ILE A 141 -5.86 2.83 -18.64
N ASP A 142 -5.68 3.54 -17.53
CA ASP A 142 -6.73 4.30 -16.86
C ASP A 142 -6.12 5.44 -16.02
N GLY A 143 -6.92 6.44 -15.70
CA GLY A 143 -6.51 7.51 -14.81
C GLY A 143 -7.66 8.44 -14.43
N LEU A 144 -7.83 8.64 -13.12
CA LEU A 144 -8.79 9.57 -12.56
C LEU A 144 -8.08 10.64 -11.74
N GLY A 145 -8.36 11.90 -12.06
CA GLY A 145 -7.85 13.06 -11.34
C GLY A 145 -8.91 13.72 -10.48
N GLN A 146 -8.95 15.06 -10.52
CA GLN A 146 -9.94 15.84 -9.79
C GLN A 146 -11.33 15.71 -10.44
N LEU A 147 -12.30 15.11 -9.74
CA LEU A 147 -13.65 14.93 -10.25
C LEU A 147 -14.53 16.17 -10.04
N LYS A 148 -14.36 16.86 -8.91
CA LYS A 148 -14.95 18.18 -8.61
C LYS A 148 -13.97 19.00 -7.79
N GLN A 149 -14.09 20.33 -7.81
CA GLN A 149 -13.32 21.17 -6.89
C GLN A 149 -13.57 20.73 -5.44
N GLY A 150 -12.51 20.38 -4.73
CA GLY A 150 -12.59 19.89 -3.35
C GLY A 150 -13.10 18.45 -3.16
N THR A 151 -13.53 17.74 -4.21
CA THR A 151 -13.86 16.31 -4.15
C THR A 151 -12.76 15.50 -4.83
N PRO A 152 -11.95 14.74 -4.07
CA PRO A 152 -10.95 13.84 -4.62
C PRO A 152 -11.60 12.81 -5.56
N GLY A 153 -10.80 12.16 -6.41
CA GLY A 153 -11.14 10.86 -6.95
C GLY A 153 -11.17 9.77 -5.87
N ARG A 154 -11.85 9.99 -4.74
CA ARG A 154 -11.92 9.06 -3.60
C ARG A 154 -12.93 7.95 -3.84
N GLU A 155 -14.02 8.25 -4.55
CA GLU A 155 -15.17 7.34 -4.70
C GLU A 155 -14.92 6.20 -5.70
N HIS A 156 -13.74 6.17 -6.35
CA HIS A 156 -13.44 5.22 -7.42
C HIS A 156 -12.23 4.31 -7.19
N CYS A 157 -11.62 4.33 -6.00
CA CYS A 157 -10.54 3.39 -5.64
C CYS A 157 -10.99 1.90 -5.59
N ILE A 158 -12.27 1.62 -5.89
CA ILE A 158 -12.88 0.28 -5.97
C ILE A 158 -12.97 -0.26 -7.43
N ARG A 159 -12.59 0.49 -8.48
CA ARG A 159 -12.90 0.08 -9.87
C ARG A 159 -11.77 -0.45 -10.74
N GLU A 160 -12.03 -1.67 -11.23
CA GLU A 160 -11.89 -2.20 -12.59
C GLU A 160 -10.75 -1.71 -13.50
N LEU A 161 -9.59 -2.36 -13.45
CA LEU A 161 -8.70 -2.42 -14.61
C LEU A 161 -9.35 -3.34 -15.65
N ARG A 162 -9.64 -2.85 -16.86
CA ARG A 162 -9.99 -3.71 -18.01
C ARG A 162 -8.75 -3.98 -18.84
N SER A 163 -8.22 -5.20 -18.78
CA SER A 163 -7.12 -5.62 -19.65
C SER A 163 -7.59 -5.58 -21.12
N SER A 164 -6.85 -4.97 -22.04
CA SER A 164 -7.27 -4.85 -23.46
C SER A 164 -6.54 -5.84 -24.38
N THR A 165 -5.49 -6.52 -23.90
CA THR A 165 -4.64 -7.39 -24.73
C THR A 165 -4.26 -8.69 -24.04
N ARG A 166 -4.01 -9.71 -24.87
CA ARG A 166 -3.72 -11.12 -24.50
C ARG A 166 -2.24 -11.30 -24.09
N ASP A 167 -1.70 -10.31 -23.37
CA ASP A 167 -0.33 -10.29 -22.89
C ASP A 167 -0.36 -10.42 -21.38
N HIS A 168 0.54 -11.24 -20.82
CA HIS A 168 0.66 -11.52 -19.38
C HIS A 168 0.74 -10.19 -18.61
N CYS A 169 -0.40 -9.77 -18.04
CA CYS A 169 -0.52 -8.51 -17.33
C CYS A 169 -0.12 -8.73 -15.88
N SER A 170 1.14 -8.44 -15.54
CA SER A 170 1.48 -8.11 -14.15
C SER A 170 0.96 -6.69 -13.91
N ALA A 171 -0.28 -6.60 -13.41
CA ALA A 171 -0.86 -5.35 -12.99
C ALA A 171 -0.31 -5.02 -11.61
N GLN A 172 0.76 -4.23 -11.51
CA GLN A 172 1.06 -3.47 -10.29
C GLN A 172 2.34 -2.64 -10.44
N CYS A 173 2.17 -1.33 -10.32
CA CYS A 173 3.08 -0.53 -9.51
C CYS A 173 2.17 0.30 -8.60
N SER A 174 2.25 0.05 -7.29
CA SER A 174 1.55 0.77 -6.22
C SER A 174 2.53 0.95 -5.07
#